data_AF-A0A9P6JNL8-F1
#
_entry.id   AF-A0A9P6JNL8-F1
#
_cell.length_a   1.000
_cell.length_b   1.000
_cell.length_c   1.000
_cell.angle_alpha   90.00
_cell.angle_beta   90.00
_cell.angle_gamma   90.00
#
_symmetry.space_group_name_H-M   'P 1'
#
loop_
_entity.id
_entity.type
_entity.pdbx_description
1 polymer ?
#
loop_
_entity_poly.entity_id
_entity_poly.type
_entity_poly.pdbx_seq_one_letter_code
_entity_poly.pdbx_strand_id
1 'polypeptide(L)' 'MKFAISTLITALVVLVQVSAEPIPTPQTSQAMHCNGPDGLVCPTGFRCCGPFLGGVGGTCFQGTTGICPDI' A
#
# COMPACT_ATOMS: atom_id res chain seq x y z
N MET A 1 -11.84 56.02 -3.63
CA MET A 1 -12.47 54.82 -3.03
C MET A 1 -12.53 53.62 -3.99
N LYS A 2 -11.70 53.55 -5.04
CA LYS A 2 -11.76 52.51 -6.09
C LYS A 2 -10.69 51.41 -5.93
N PHE A 3 -9.72 51.64 -5.05
CA PHE A 3 -8.62 50.71 -4.74
C PHE A 3 -8.94 49.73 -3.61
N ALA A 4 -9.91 50.04 -2.74
CA ALA A 4 -10.30 49.18 -1.61
C ALA A 4 -11.15 47.97 -2.01
N ILE A 5 -11.86 48.07 -3.14
CA ILE A 5 -12.73 47.00 -3.65
C ILE A 5 -11.87 45.90 -4.29
N SER A 6 -10.76 46.28 -4.92
CA SER A 6 -9.91 45.34 -5.65
C SER A 6 -9.12 44.41 -4.74
N THR A 7 -8.77 44.84 -3.52
CA THR A 7 -8.08 44.01 -2.51
C THR A 7 -9.03 43.03 -1.82
N LEU A 8 -10.32 43.38 -1.69
CA LEU A 8 -11.31 42.51 -1.06
C LEU A 8 -11.58 41.24 -1.88
N ILE A 9 -11.54 41.37 -3.22
CA ILE A 9 -11.85 40.28 -4.15
C ILE A 9 -10.72 39.24 -4.19
N THR A 10 -9.46 39.68 -4.04
CA THR A 10 -8.30 38.77 -4.08
C THR A 10 -8.19 37.89 -2.83
N ALA A 11 -8.73 38.34 -1.69
CA ALA A 11 -8.73 37.56 -0.45
C ALA A 11 -9.69 36.35 -0.51
N LEU A 12 -10.73 36.40 -1.34
CA LEU A 12 -11.77 35.36 -1.40
C LEU A 12 -11.31 34.09 -2.16
N VAL A 13 -10.26 34.18 -2.97
CA VAL A 13 -9.78 33.06 -3.82
C VAL A 13 -8.92 32.05 -3.03
N VAL A 14 -8.45 32.39 -1.84
CA VAL A 14 -7.54 31.55 -1.03
C VAL A 14 -8.27 30.48 -0.20
N LEU A 15 -9.61 30.49 -0.16
CA LEU A 15 -10.41 29.59 0.67
C LEU A 15 -10.76 28.25 0.00
N VAL A 16 -10.38 28.03 -1.26
CA VAL A 16 -10.54 26.73 -1.93
C VAL A 16 -9.41 25.79 -1.51
N GLN A 17 -9.43 25.39 -0.24
CA GLN A 17 -8.55 24.36 0.29
C GLN A 17 -9.02 23.03 -0.31
N VAL A 18 -8.27 22.49 -1.28
CA VAL A 18 -8.48 21.14 -1.79
C VAL A 18 -8.21 20.16 -0.65
N SER A 19 -9.26 19.55 -0.11
CA SER A 19 -9.12 18.41 0.78
C SER A 19 -8.65 17.22 -0.06
N ALA A 20 -7.33 17.04 -0.15
CA ALA A 20 -6.77 15.77 -0.59
C ALA A 20 -7.03 14.77 0.55
N GLU A 21 -8.19 14.12 0.52
CA GLU A 21 -8.41 12.92 1.31
C GLU A 21 -7.35 11.91 0.87
N PRO A 22 -6.52 11.39 1.79
CA PRO A 22 -5.60 10.33 1.45
C PRO A 22 -6.44 9.19 0.89
N ILE A 23 -6.27 8.89 -0.40
CA ILE A 23 -6.79 7.64 -0.95
C ILE A 23 -6.14 6.57 -0.09
N PRO A 24 -6.91 5.68 0.56
CA PRO A 24 -6.33 4.54 1.23
C PRO A 24 -5.61 3.74 0.15
N THR A 25 -4.30 3.98 0.02
CA THR A 25 -3.43 3.08 -0.71
C THR A 25 -3.61 1.75 0.01
N PRO A 26 -3.99 0.66 -0.70
CA PRO A 26 -3.87 -0.65 -0.10
C PRO A 26 -2.44 -0.70 0.38
N GLN A 27 -2.25 -0.70 1.70
CA GLN A 27 -0.95 -0.88 2.29
C GLN A 27 -0.40 -2.08 1.58
N THR A 28 0.64 -1.90 0.77
CA THR A 28 1.34 -2.99 0.13
C THR A 28 1.78 -3.84 1.29
N SER A 29 0.94 -4.82 1.65
CA SER A 29 1.17 -5.71 2.77
C SER A 29 2.49 -6.32 2.39
N GLN A 30 3.54 -5.96 3.14
CA GLN A 30 4.89 -6.38 2.82
C GLN A 30 4.82 -7.88 2.55
N ALA A 31 5.17 -8.27 1.32
CA ALA A 31 5.06 -9.66 0.93
C ALA A 31 5.93 -10.46 1.90
N MET A 32 5.30 -11.29 2.73
CA MET A 32 6.04 -12.13 3.66
C MET A 32 6.67 -13.26 2.85
N HIS A 33 7.99 -13.32 2.84
CA HIS A 33 8.74 -14.33 2.11
C HIS A 33 9.03 -15.55 2.97
N CYS A 34 9.18 -16.70 2.30
CA CYS A 34 9.43 -17.99 2.92
C CYS A 34 10.36 -18.85 2.06
N ASN A 35 11.09 -19.78 2.67
CA ASN A 35 12.00 -20.70 1.99
C ASN A 35 13.09 -20.00 1.15
N GLY A 36 13.46 -18.77 1.53
CA GLY A 36 14.58 -18.00 0.98
C GLY A 36 15.93 -18.42 1.59
N PRO A 37 17.02 -17.68 1.32
CA PRO A 37 18.37 -18.00 1.81
C PRO A 37 18.44 -18.09 3.34
N ASP A 38 17.62 -17.32 4.03
CA ASP A 38 17.53 -17.30 5.50
C ASP A 38 16.64 -18.41 6.08
N GLY A 39 16.07 -19.29 5.25
CA GLY A 39 15.24 -20.41 5.71
C GLY A 39 13.93 -19.99 6.39
N LEU A 40 13.40 -18.80 6.04
CA LEU A 40 12.19 -18.23 6.64
C LEU A 40 10.98 -19.14 6.48
N VAL A 41 10.15 -19.23 7.52
CA VAL A 41 8.91 -20.02 7.52
C VAL A 41 7.72 -19.08 7.66
N CYS A 42 6.61 -19.39 6.98
CA CYS A 42 5.39 -18.63 7.13
C CYS A 42 4.82 -18.76 8.55
N PRO A 43 4.24 -17.67 9.10
CA PRO A 43 3.59 -17.72 10.39
C PRO A 43 2.38 -18.67 10.40
N THR A 44 1.95 -19.08 11.59
CA THR A 44 0.78 -19.95 11.76
C THR A 44 -0.45 -19.38 11.07
N GLY A 45 -1.16 -20.22 10.31
CA GLY A 45 -2.31 -19.80 9.51
C GLY A 45 -1.97 -19.36 8.09
N PHE A 46 -0.70 -19.36 7.70
CA PHE A 46 -0.23 -19.06 6.36
C PHE A 46 0.48 -20.27 5.75
N ARG A 47 0.50 -20.34 4.41
CA ARG A 47 1.23 -21.33 3.64
C ARG A 47 2.21 -20.63 2.71
N CYS A 48 3.34 -21.28 2.46
CA CYS A 48 4.33 -20.80 1.52
C CYS A 48 3.95 -21.21 0.10
N CYS A 49 3.76 -20.23 -0.78
CA CYS A 49 3.45 -20.44 -2.19
C CYS A 49 4.59 -19.98 -3.09
N GLY A 50 4.75 -20.67 -4.21
CA GLY A 50 5.65 -20.24 -5.27
C GLY A 50 5.11 -19.01 -6.02
N PRO A 51 5.92 -18.43 -6.93
CA PRO A 51 7.20 -18.97 -7.40
C PRO A 51 8.35 -18.83 -6.38
N PHE A 52 9.21 -19.84 -6.31
CA PHE A 52 10.40 -19.82 -5.44
C PHE A 52 11.57 -19.20 -6.20
N LEU A 53 11.81 -17.91 -6.00
CA LEU A 53 12.90 -17.20 -6.66
C LEU A 53 14.22 -17.38 -5.89
N GLY A 54 15.30 -17.65 -6.61
CA GLY A 54 16.63 -17.80 -6.01
C GLY A 54 17.04 -16.53 -5.25
N GLY A 55 17.32 -16.66 -3.95
CA GLY A 55 17.70 -15.54 -3.08
C GLY A 55 16.52 -14.81 -2.42
N VAL A 56 15.27 -15.10 -2.79
CA VAL A 56 14.06 -14.48 -2.19
C VAL A 56 13.13 -15.54 -1.56
N GLY A 57 13.03 -16.72 -2.16
CA GLY A 57 12.08 -17.75 -1.76
C GLY A 57 10.70 -17.54 -2.38
N GLY A 58 9.68 -18.13 -1.76
CA GLY A 58 8.27 -17.95 -2.09
C GLY A 58 7.60 -16.83 -1.28
N THR A 59 6.28 -16.77 -1.33
CA THR A 59 5.45 -15.78 -0.63
C THR A 59 4.40 -16.48 0.23
N CYS A 60 4.17 -15.97 1.43
CA CYS A 60 3.20 -16.46 2.38
C CYS A 60 1.79 -15.97 2.04
N PHE A 61 0.85 -16.89 1.91
CA PHE A 61 -0.58 -16.59 1.71
C PHE A 61 -1.43 -17.17 2.83
N GLN A 62 -2.50 -16.46 3.17
CA GLN A 62 -3.40 -16.85 4.25
C GLN A 62 -4.14 -18.14 3.92
N GLY A 63 -4.16 -19.08 4.87
CA GLY A 63 -4.68 -20.44 4.75
C GLY A 63 -3.56 -21.46 4.90
N THR A 64 -3.76 -22.48 5.75
CA THR A 64 -2.79 -23.57 5.98
C THR A 64 -2.83 -24.65 4.90
N THR A 65 -3.90 -24.70 4.12
CA THR A 65 -4.14 -25.69 3.06
C THR A 65 -4.85 -25.04 1.88
N GLY A 66 -4.74 -25.63 0.69
CA GLY A 66 -5.42 -25.16 -0.52
C GLY A 66 -4.46 -24.78 -1.64
N ILE A 67 -5.03 -24.39 -2.77
CA ILE A 67 -4.27 -24.01 -3.97
C ILE A 67 -3.61 -22.65 -3.73
N CYS A 68 -2.38 -22.49 -4.20
CA CYS A 68 -1.73 -21.19 -4.24
C CYS A 68 -2.44 -20.28 -5.24
N PRO A 69 -2.61 -18.99 -4.93
CA PRO A 69 -3.21 -18.08 -5.90
C PRO A 69 -2.34 -18.03 -7.16
N ASP A 70 -3.01 -18.02 -8.32
CA ASP A 70 -2.38 -17.84 -9.62
C ASP A 70 -2.05 -16.34 -9.75
N ILE A 71 -0.79 -15.99 -9.54
CA ILE A 71 -0.25 -14.63 -9.66
C ILE A 71 0.79 -14.61 -10.78
#